data_AF-A0A150PF37-F1
#
_entry.id   AF-A0A150PF37-F1
#
_cell.length_a   1.000
_cell.length_b   1.000
_cell.length_c   1.000
_cell.angle_alpha   90.00
_cell.angle_beta   90.00
_cell.angle_gamma   90.00
#
_symmetry.space_group_name_H-M   'P 1'
#
loop_
_entity.id
_entity.type
_entity.pdbx_description
1 polymer ?
#
loop_
_entity_poly.entity_id
_entity_poly.type
_entity_poly.pdbx_seq_one_letter_code
_entity_poly.pdbx_strand_id
1 'polypeptide(L)'
;MLLGRDALRNLCRARDLLSEVRASRLSIEDVAREVAISPYHFIRQFEAVFGVTPHQYRIGRRLDLAKQLLAAGDRSVTGVCMEVGFSSLGSFSAQFAQRIGVPPSAYRRRVRAMVQVPGRLPWELVPGCLTLMGRLPPGAFRSFGEA
;
A
#
# COMPACT_ATOMS: atom_id res chain seq x y z
N MET A 1 6.29 13.56 -26.14
CA MET A 1 4.92 14.02 -25.82
C MET A 1 5.04 15.06 -24.71
N LEU A 2 4.95 16.37 -25.03
CA LEU A 2 5.03 17.44 -24.03
C LEU A 2 3.65 17.61 -23.40
N LEU A 3 3.39 16.91 -22.30
CA LEU A 3 2.18 17.14 -21.50
C LEU A 3 2.28 18.51 -20.81
N GLY A 4 1.23 19.32 -20.93
CA GLY A 4 1.13 20.58 -20.21
C GLY A 4 1.13 20.36 -18.69
N ARG A 5 1.60 21.35 -17.91
CA ARG A 5 1.67 21.25 -16.43
C ARG A 5 0.32 20.91 -15.80
N ASP A 6 -0.78 21.42 -16.35
CA ASP A 6 -2.13 21.15 -15.84
C ASP A 6 -2.59 19.72 -16.13
N ALA A 7 -2.23 19.18 -17.30
CA ALA A 7 -2.52 17.78 -17.63
C ALA A 7 -1.79 16.82 -16.68
N LEU A 8 -0.51 17.08 -16.39
CA LEU A 8 0.25 16.28 -15.42
C LEU A 8 -0.35 16.38 -14.01
N ARG A 9 -0.78 17.58 -13.58
CA ARG A 9 -1.46 17.78 -12.28
C ARG A 9 -2.73 16.94 -12.19
N ASN A 10 -3.55 16.93 -13.24
CA ASN A 10 -4.78 16.13 -13.30
C ASN A 10 -4.49 14.63 -13.26
N LEU A 11 -3.45 14.16 -13.95
CA LEU A 11 -3.04 12.76 -13.92
C LEU A 11 -2.50 12.33 -12.54
N CYS A 12 -1.75 13.20 -11.85
CA CYS A 12 -1.32 12.95 -10.48
C CYS A 12 -2.52 12.86 -9.52
N ARG A 13 -3.48 13.78 -9.62
CA ARG A 13 -4.71 13.72 -8.82
C ARG A 13 -5.49 12.43 -9.10
N ALA A 14 -5.62 12.04 -10.38
CA ALA A 14 -6.26 10.79 -10.75
C ALA A 14 -5.55 9.57 -10.13
N ARG A 15 -4.22 9.55 -10.15
CA ARG A 15 -3.42 8.50 -9.51
C ARG A 15 -3.69 8.41 -8.00
N ASP A 16 -3.82 9.55 -7.34
CA ASP A 16 -4.08 9.60 -5.91
C ASP A 16 -5.48 9.04 -5.59
N LEU A 17 -6.51 9.41 -6.37
CA LEU A 17 -7.85 8.81 -6.31
C LEU A 17 -7.83 7.30 -6.56
N LEU A 18 -7.05 6.82 -7.54
CA LEU A 18 -6.89 5.39 -7.81
C LEU A 18 -6.16 4.64 -6.69
N SER A 19 -5.36 5.35 -5.89
CA SER A 19 -4.56 4.77 -4.82
C SER A 19 -5.36 4.47 -3.55
N GLU A 20 -6.53 5.11 -3.39
CA GLU A 20 -7.43 4.90 -2.28
C GLU A 20 -8.21 3.57 -2.44
N VAL A 21 -7.58 2.48 -2.04
CA VAL A 21 -8.15 1.12 -2.18
C VAL A 21 -9.47 0.94 -1.41
N ARG A 22 -9.63 1.59 -0.26
CA ARG A 22 -10.84 1.48 0.56
C ARG A 22 -11.99 2.35 0.05
N ALA A 23 -11.70 3.36 -0.77
CA ALA A 23 -12.70 4.22 -1.40
C ALA A 23 -13.23 3.63 -2.72
N SER A 24 -13.20 2.30 -2.88
CA SER A 24 -13.31 1.50 -4.12
C SER A 24 -14.62 1.61 -4.93
N ARG A 25 -15.44 2.62 -4.69
CA ARG A 25 -16.67 2.87 -5.45
C ARG A 25 -16.45 3.59 -6.79
N LEU A 26 -15.34 4.31 -6.95
CA LEU A 26 -15.12 5.05 -8.19
C LEU A 26 -14.69 4.10 -9.31
N SER A 27 -15.42 4.05 -10.42
CA SER A 27 -14.98 3.38 -11.64
C SER A 27 -13.78 4.11 -12.26
N ILE A 28 -13.16 3.55 -13.31
CA ILE A 28 -12.06 4.25 -14.01
C ILE A 28 -12.62 5.48 -14.75
N GLU A 29 -13.85 5.35 -15.24
CA GLU A 29 -14.63 6.37 -15.91
C GLU A 29 -14.98 7.52 -14.96
N ASP A 30 -15.33 7.21 -13.70
CA ASP A 30 -15.60 8.24 -12.69
C ASP A 30 -14.35 9.04 -12.35
N VAL A 31 -13.21 8.38 -12.19
CA VAL A 31 -11.93 9.07 -11.95
C VAL A 31 -11.58 9.98 -13.12
N ALA A 32 -11.74 9.49 -14.36
CA ALA A 32 -11.49 10.29 -15.55
C ALA A 32 -12.39 11.55 -15.60
N ARG A 33 -13.67 11.39 -15.26
CA ARG A 33 -14.64 12.50 -15.16
C ARG A 33 -14.25 13.50 -14.08
N GLU A 34 -13.80 13.04 -12.92
CA GLU A 34 -13.41 13.90 -11.80
C GLU A 34 -12.20 14.80 -12.14
N VAL A 35 -11.28 14.31 -12.97
CA VAL A 35 -10.11 15.08 -13.43
C VAL A 35 -10.33 15.79 -14.77
N ALA A 36 -11.59 15.82 -15.25
CA ALA A 36 -12.01 16.47 -16.49
C ALA A 36 -11.27 15.96 -17.75
N ILE A 37 -10.98 14.65 -17.83
CA ILE A 37 -10.36 14.01 -19.00
C ILE A 37 -11.33 12.96 -19.57
N SER A 38 -11.45 12.91 -20.90
CA SER A 38 -12.15 11.81 -21.58
C SER A 38 -11.57 10.44 -21.16
N PRO A 39 -12.39 9.41 -20.86
CA PRO A 39 -11.90 8.11 -20.40
C PRO A 39 -10.84 7.47 -21.32
N TYR A 40 -11.05 7.55 -22.64
CA TYR A 40 -10.11 7.01 -23.61
C TYR A 40 -8.77 7.75 -23.58
N HIS A 41 -8.82 9.08 -23.51
CA HIS A 41 -7.62 9.90 -23.46
C HIS A 41 -6.88 9.76 -22.12
N PHE A 42 -7.64 9.60 -21.03
CA PHE A 42 -7.12 9.34 -19.69
C PHE A 42 -6.28 8.07 -19.64
N ILE A 43 -6.81 6.94 -20.14
CA ILE A 43 -6.08 5.66 -20.13
C ILE A 43 -4.74 5.79 -20.86
N ARG A 44 -4.75 6.37 -22.07
CA ARG A 44 -3.53 6.53 -22.88
C ARG A 44 -2.52 7.46 -22.24
N GLN A 45 -2.96 8.62 -21.73
CA GLN A 45 -2.05 9.56 -21.08
C GLN A 45 -1.50 9.01 -19.76
N PHE A 46 -2.35 8.36 -18.97
CA PHE A 46 -1.95 7.75 -17.70
C PHE A 46 -0.88 6.67 -17.93
N GLU A 47 -1.09 5.78 -18.91
CA GLU A 47 -0.10 4.77 -19.27
C GLU A 47 1.19 5.39 -19.80
N ALA A 48 1.11 6.43 -20.63
CA ALA A 48 2.28 7.13 -21.13
C ALA A 48 3.12 7.81 -20.02
N VAL A 49 2.48 8.25 -18.92
CA VAL A 49 3.15 8.92 -17.80
C VAL A 49 3.63 7.95 -16.72
N PHE A 50 2.81 6.96 -16.36
CA PHE A 50 3.07 6.06 -15.24
C PHE A 50 3.53 4.66 -15.65
N GLY A 51 3.57 4.36 -16.96
CA GLY A 51 4.04 3.09 -17.52
C GLY A 51 3.08 1.91 -17.33
N VAL A 52 1.91 2.13 -16.75
CA VAL A 52 0.87 1.11 -16.53
C VAL A 52 -0.51 1.72 -16.73
N THR A 53 -1.47 0.90 -17.14
CA THR A 53 -2.86 1.38 -17.28
C THR A 53 -3.48 1.73 -15.91
N PRO A 54 -4.48 2.63 -15.86
CA PRO A 54 -5.19 2.97 -14.62
C PRO A 54 -5.73 1.74 -13.87
N HIS A 55 -6.25 0.75 -14.61
CA HIS A 55 -6.78 -0.49 -14.05
C HIS A 55 -5.67 -1.34 -13.41
N GLN A 56 -4.54 -1.52 -14.11
CA GLN A 56 -3.37 -2.22 -13.58
C GLN A 56 -2.79 -1.53 -12.34
N TYR A 57 -2.73 -0.19 -12.34
CA TYR A 57 -2.28 0.58 -11.18
C TYR A 57 -3.16 0.32 -9.96
N ARG A 58 -4.50 0.41 -10.13
CA ARG A 58 -5.45 0.13 -9.05
C ARG A 58 -5.32 -1.30 -8.52
N ILE A 59 -5.21 -2.30 -9.40
CA ILE A 59 -4.95 -3.70 -8.98
C ILE A 59 -3.65 -3.79 -8.18
N GLY A 60 -2.57 -3.15 -8.65
CA GLY A 60 -1.30 -3.11 -7.94
C GLY A 60 -1.47 -2.59 -6.51
N ARG A 61 -2.15 -1.45 -6.35
CA ARG A 61 -2.43 -0.87 -5.03
C ARG A 61 -3.27 -1.78 -4.13
N ARG A 62 -4.27 -2.48 -4.69
CA ARG A 62 -5.07 -3.47 -3.95
C ARG A 62 -4.22 -4.65 -3.47
N LEU A 63 -3.32 -5.15 -4.31
CA LEU A 63 -2.43 -6.26 -3.95
C LEU A 63 -1.37 -5.83 -2.92
N ASP A 64 -0.88 -4.59 -2.98
CA ASP A 64 0.03 -4.03 -1.97
C ASP A 64 -0.66 -3.94 -0.60
N LEU A 65 -1.90 -3.44 -0.55
CA LEU A 65 -2.68 -3.47 0.69
C LEU A 65 -2.93 -4.92 1.17
N ALA A 66 -3.22 -5.84 0.24
CA ALA A 66 -3.43 -7.25 0.60
C ALA A 66 -2.18 -7.86 1.25
N LYS A 67 -0.98 -7.54 0.77
CA LYS A 67 0.28 -7.97 1.41
C LYS A 67 0.39 -7.48 2.84
N GLN A 68 0.06 -6.21 3.09
CA GLN A 68 0.11 -5.62 4.43
C GLN A 68 -0.88 -6.31 5.38
N LEU A 69 -2.13 -6.51 4.93
CA LEU A 69 -3.16 -7.18 5.72
C LEU A 69 -2.84 -8.65 6.00
N LEU A 70 -2.28 -9.37 5.01
CA LEU A 70 -1.83 -10.75 5.18
C LEU A 70 -0.63 -10.85 6.14
N ALA A 71 0.26 -9.85 6.15
CA ALA A 71 1.40 -9.80 7.04
C ALA A 71 0.98 -9.59 8.51
N ALA A 72 0.03 -8.68 8.77
CA ALA A 72 -0.57 -8.51 10.09
C ALA A 72 -1.29 -9.80 10.54
N GLY A 73 -2.10 -10.35 9.65
CA GLY A 73 -2.74 -11.66 9.81
C GLY A 73 -3.89 -11.70 10.82
N ASP A 74 -4.47 -10.55 11.14
CA ASP A 74 -5.71 -10.44 11.92
C ASP A 74 -6.93 -10.97 11.14
N ARG A 75 -6.78 -11.23 9.83
CA ARG A 75 -7.87 -11.57 8.91
C ARG A 75 -7.60 -12.86 8.14
N SER A 76 -8.67 -13.55 7.77
CA SER A 76 -8.60 -14.69 6.85
C SER A 76 -8.25 -14.21 5.43
N VAL A 77 -7.72 -15.11 4.59
CA VAL A 77 -7.39 -14.76 3.19
C VAL A 77 -8.64 -14.27 2.44
N THR A 78 -9.79 -14.88 2.69
CA THR A 78 -11.09 -14.44 2.16
C THR A 78 -11.48 -13.06 2.67
N GLY A 79 -11.27 -12.78 3.96
CA GLY A 79 -11.53 -11.45 4.54
C GLY A 79 -10.68 -10.37 3.87
N VAL A 80 -9.39 -10.65 3.65
CA VAL A 80 -8.49 -9.73 2.93
C VAL A 80 -8.95 -9.51 1.49
N CYS A 81 -9.33 -10.57 0.78
CA CYS A 81 -9.85 -10.49 -0.59
C CYS A 81 -11.03 -9.51 -0.72
N MET A 82 -12.00 -9.60 0.20
CA MET A 82 -13.16 -8.72 0.20
C MET A 82 -12.80 -7.29 0.59
N GLU A 83 -11.94 -7.12 1.60
CA GLU A 83 -11.52 -5.80 2.08
C GLU A 83 -10.74 -4.99 1.03
N VAL A 84 -9.89 -5.66 0.24
CA VAL A 84 -9.14 -4.99 -0.84
C VAL A 84 -9.98 -4.81 -2.12
N GLY A 85 -11.26 -5.22 -2.11
CA GLY A 85 -12.24 -4.93 -3.15
C GLY A 85 -12.24 -5.90 -4.34
N PHE A 86 -11.80 -7.15 -4.15
CA PHE A 86 -12.00 -8.20 -5.15
C PHE A 86 -13.35 -8.89 -4.96
N SER A 87 -14.02 -9.23 -6.05
CA SER A 87 -15.33 -9.91 -6.04
C SER A 87 -15.23 -11.42 -5.84
N SER A 88 -14.06 -12.02 -6.10
CA SER A 88 -13.87 -13.46 -5.97
C SER A 88 -12.47 -13.82 -5.47
N LEU A 89 -12.41 -14.88 -4.66
CA LEU A 89 -11.16 -15.41 -4.12
C LEU A 89 -10.26 -15.99 -5.22
N GLY A 90 -10.84 -16.61 -6.25
CA GLY A 90 -10.10 -17.19 -7.37
C GLY A 90 -9.35 -16.12 -8.17
N SER A 91 -10.05 -15.05 -8.58
CA SER A 91 -9.44 -13.94 -9.31
C SER A 91 -8.38 -13.22 -8.48
N PHE A 92 -8.64 -13.02 -7.18
CA PHE A 92 -7.67 -12.46 -6.25
C PHE A 92 -6.42 -13.34 -6.15
N SER A 93 -6.59 -14.64 -5.90
CA SER A 93 -5.47 -15.57 -5.71
C SER A 93 -4.60 -15.66 -6.96
N ALA A 94 -5.22 -15.74 -8.15
CA ALA A 94 -4.51 -15.76 -9.43
C ALA A 94 -3.71 -14.48 -9.67
N GLN A 95 -4.33 -13.30 -9.50
CA GLN A 95 -3.64 -12.01 -9.69
C GLN A 95 -2.54 -11.77 -8.63
N PHE A 96 -2.79 -12.17 -7.38
CA PHE A 96 -1.80 -12.10 -6.32
C PHE A 96 -0.60 -12.98 -6.64
N ALA A 97 -0.82 -14.24 -7.03
CA ALA A 97 0.25 -15.15 -7.39
C ALA A 97 1.02 -14.67 -8.63
N GLN A 98 0.32 -14.15 -9.65
CA GLN A 98 0.95 -13.58 -10.85
C GLN A 98 1.87 -12.41 -10.52
N ARG A 99 1.45 -11.51 -9.61
CA ARG A 99 2.22 -10.30 -9.30
C ARG A 99 3.29 -10.50 -8.23
N ILE A 100 3.04 -11.37 -7.24
CA ILE A 100 3.90 -11.57 -6.06
C ILE A 100 4.75 -12.85 -6.17
N GLY A 101 4.43 -13.74 -7.11
CA GLY A 101 5.13 -14.99 -7.37
C GLY A 101 4.71 -16.16 -6.47
N VAL A 102 3.89 -15.93 -5.45
CA VAL A 102 3.39 -16.97 -4.54
C VAL A 102 1.92 -16.76 -4.18
N PRO A 103 1.14 -17.82 -3.91
CA PRO A 103 -0.26 -17.69 -3.50
C PRO A 103 -0.42 -16.93 -2.16
N PRO A 104 -1.57 -16.27 -1.91
CA PRO A 104 -1.82 -15.49 -0.69
C PRO A 104 -1.62 -16.27 0.62
N SER A 105 -2.05 -17.54 0.65
CA SER A 105 -1.93 -18.42 1.82
C SER A 105 -0.47 -18.76 2.13
N ALA A 106 0.31 -19.07 1.10
CA ALA A 106 1.75 -19.32 1.20
C ALA A 106 2.51 -18.05 1.61
N TYR A 107 2.14 -16.90 1.04
CA TYR A 107 2.69 -15.59 1.42
C TYR A 107 2.48 -15.31 2.90
N ARG A 108 1.23 -15.46 3.40
CA ARG A 108 0.89 -15.27 4.82
C ARG A 108 1.72 -16.17 5.74
N ARG A 109 1.83 -17.45 5.40
CA ARG A 109 2.63 -18.42 6.18
C ARG A 109 4.10 -18.01 6.22
N ARG A 110 4.67 -17.60 5.07
CA ARG A 110 6.07 -17.18 4.97
C ARG A 110 6.35 -15.93 5.79
N VAL A 111 5.51 -14.89 5.67
CA VAL A 111 5.73 -13.63 6.40
C VAL A 111 5.59 -13.83 7.91
N ARG A 112 4.64 -14.64 8.37
CA ARG A 112 4.51 -14.96 9.81
C ARG A 112 5.67 -15.77 10.36
N ALA A 113 6.30 -16.61 9.54
CA ALA A 113 7.52 -17.31 9.95
C ALA A 113 8.72 -16.35 10.05
N MET A 114 8.78 -15.32 9.20
CA MET A 114 9.86 -14.32 9.18
C MET A 114 9.70 -13.23 10.26
N VAL A 115 8.46 -12.80 10.54
CA VAL A 115 8.13 -11.83 11.59
C VAL A 115 7.92 -12.58 12.91
N GLN A 116 8.97 -13.23 13.39
CA GLN A 116 9.08 -13.62 14.79
C GLN A 116 10.03 -12.63 15.45
N VAL A 117 9.49 -11.46 15.84
CA VAL A 117 10.22 -10.61 16.80
C VAL A 117 10.22 -11.38 18.11
N PRO A 118 11.38 -11.70 18.70
CA PRO A 118 11.42 -12.27 20.03
C PRO A 118 10.62 -11.35 20.96
N GLY A 119 9.55 -11.86 21.59
CA GLY A 119 8.70 -11.06 22.49
C GLY A 119 9.48 -10.40 23.64
N ARG A 120 10.72 -10.86 23.87
CA ARG A 120 11.80 -10.13 24.52
C ARG A 120 13.03 -10.15 23.63
N LEU A 121 13.50 -8.98 23.21
CA LEU A 121 14.87 -8.85 22.74
C LEU A 121 15.79 -8.90 23.97
N PRO A 122 16.84 -9.74 23.99
CA PRO A 122 17.86 -9.65 25.02
C PRO A 122 18.45 -8.24 25.00
N TRP A 123 18.70 -7.68 26.19
CA TRP A 123 19.24 -6.32 26.36
C TRP A 123 20.61 -6.14 25.66
N GLU A 124 21.29 -7.24 25.37
CA GLU A 124 22.54 -7.33 24.62
C GLU A 124 22.41 -6.90 23.14
N LEU A 125 21.21 -7.00 22.56
CA LEU A 125 20.92 -6.61 21.17
C LEU A 125 20.36 -5.19 21.06
N VAL A 126 20.17 -4.50 22.18
CA VAL A 126 19.68 -3.12 22.22
C VAL A 126 20.89 -2.18 22.21
N PRO A 127 21.08 -1.35 21.16
CA PRO A 127 22.15 -0.36 21.13
C PRO A 127 22.24 0.43 22.44
N GLY A 128 23.46 0.66 22.94
CA GLY A 128 23.68 1.28 24.25
C GLY A 128 22.93 2.60 24.46
N CYS A 129 22.70 3.37 23.38
CA CYS A 129 21.89 4.57 23.41
C CYS A 129 20.42 4.30 23.78
N LEU A 130 19.78 3.28 23.21
CA LEU A 130 18.39 2.91 23.52
C LEU A 130 18.25 2.33 24.94
N THR A 131 19.25 1.55 25.38
CA THR A 131 19.32 1.05 26.75
C THR A 131 19.51 2.18 27.77
N LEU A 132 20.32 3.19 27.44
CA LEU A 132 20.50 4.37 28.27
C LEU A 132 19.21 5.18 28.34
N MET A 133 18.54 5.42 27.21
CA MET A 133 17.27 6.15 27.18
C MET A 133 16.15 5.46 27.97
N GLY A 134 16.06 4.12 27.94
CA GLY A 134 15.06 3.37 28.70
C GLY A 134 15.30 3.31 30.21
N ARG A 135 16.51 3.66 30.68
CA ARG A 135 16.89 3.71 32.11
C ARG A 135 16.89 5.13 32.69
N LEU A 136 16.62 6.15 31.89
CA LEU A 136 16.58 7.53 32.37
C LEU A 136 15.27 7.80 33.12
N PRO A 137 15.33 8.56 34.23
CA PRO A 137 14.12 8.99 34.93
C PRO A 137 13.27 9.90 34.02
N PRO A 138 11.92 9.87 34.16
CA PRO A 138 11.06 10.80 33.44
C PRO A 138 11.48 12.24 33.75
N GLY A 139 11.91 12.99 32.72
CA GLY A 139 12.43 14.36 32.84
C GLY A 139 13.93 14.55 32.54
N ALA A 140 14.67 13.48 32.22
CA ALA A 140 16.09 13.59 31.83
C ALA A 140 16.32 14.37 30.52
N PHE A 141 15.33 14.40 29.64
CA PHE A 141 15.35 15.25 28.45
C PHE A 141 14.80 16.62 28.82
N ARG A 142 15.70 17.57 29.11
CA ARG A 142 15.32 18.98 29.04
C ARG A 142 15.09 19.31 27.57
N SER A 143 13.89 19.79 27.25
CA SER A 143 13.56 20.34 25.94
C SER A 143 14.61 21.38 25.55
N PHE A 144 15.21 21.23 24.36
CA PHE A 144 16.03 22.28 23.73
C PHE A 144 15.09 23.42 23.33
N GLY A 145 14.71 24.26 24.30
CA GLY A 145 13.72 25.29 24.08
C GLY A 145 13.43 26.07 25.35
N GLU A 146 14.46 26.64 25.96
CA GLU A 146 14.37 27.77 26.88
C GLU A 146 15.76 28.40 26.93
N ALA A 147 15.97 29.36 26.02
CA ALA A 147 17.07 30.31 26.03
C ALA A 147 16.58 31.61 26.69
#